data_AF-L0A0R0-F1
#
_entry.id   AF-L0A0R0-F1
#
_cell.length_a   1.000
_cell.length_b   1.000
_cell.length_c   1.000
_cell.angle_alpha   90.00
_cell.angle_beta   90.00
_cell.angle_gamma   90.00
#
_symmetry.space_group_name_H-M   'P 1'
#
loop_
_entity.id
_entity.type
_entity.pdbx_description
1 polymer ?
#
loop_
_entity_poly.entity_id
_entity_poly.type
_entity_poly.pdbx_seq_one_letter_code
_entity_poly.pdbx_strand_id
1 'polypeptide(L)'
;MAAESGLNSFPARLQETAFAGNVSELPCLVQGAPLSVTAACPPGSGELGTLLLGPDASGSRAELRVVALHPESASLTLRSVGHDGSGARTTLLQDFRLRRPVQMEVAPPAAFSACGEVVLRGRARFVGVGVNRPEGPVTRSGVLAGVTTLVSGEADRVLPGAPPITAHVADARLLDSGSVVQIGHSTFEVLGRTEDGSNALQLAALVVPPGGERLSAGRAVDLVPSALRAPPIPLNAGALRLPLTDASGFRSGDLLALQADGVTYGATVSAQGLAVPGDPASGYVDVQPTWPGDGNEAATPLSFGTAQGLARGTPLWRPVPGASTARPLTPPGENGAFSWPVAGPGLDCGEALFLRVFGRPKREVFEGAVRADALSGPVAPGVHWIGPRDPTARAALSLPGGLCGEGLVIVAGDLSLNGANRPDCSEDGSGFRGLLYVMGHLNVQGASDILGAVVVEGSAPDGVTRPSTLHGALNVTYDEAALLQAGHQLTPPELQAVPGSWRSR
;
A
#
# COMPACT_ATOMS: atom_id res chain seq x y z
N MET A 1 -30.56 32.41 1.05
CA MET A 1 -30.67 31.51 2.22
C MET A 1 -30.17 30.08 1.96
N ALA A 2 -30.22 29.51 0.73
CA ALA A 2 -29.67 28.16 0.45
C ALA A 2 -28.12 28.09 0.30
N ALA A 3 -27.46 29.24 0.08
CA ALA A 3 -25.99 29.32 0.02
C ALA A 3 -25.32 29.47 1.40
N GLU A 4 -26.10 29.72 2.47
CA GLU A 4 -25.59 29.96 3.83
C GLU A 4 -25.67 28.72 4.74
N SER A 5 -26.32 27.63 4.31
CA SER A 5 -26.50 26.41 5.12
C SER A 5 -25.28 25.47 5.16
N GLY A 6 -24.09 25.93 4.78
CA GLY A 6 -22.84 25.17 4.98
C GLY A 6 -22.70 23.91 4.11
N LEU A 7 -23.55 23.72 3.09
CA LEU A 7 -23.55 22.53 2.22
C LEU A 7 -22.32 22.38 1.31
N ASN A 8 -21.43 23.37 1.26
CA ASN A 8 -20.22 23.34 0.44
C ASN A 8 -19.01 22.67 1.13
N SER A 9 -19.11 22.22 2.39
CA SER A 9 -17.94 21.76 3.16
C SER A 9 -18.08 20.39 3.83
N PHE A 10 -18.93 19.50 3.30
CA PHE A 10 -19.09 18.17 3.90
C PHE A 10 -18.17 17.13 3.24
N PRO A 11 -17.31 16.43 4.00
CA PRO A 11 -16.66 15.23 3.50
C PRO A 11 -17.69 14.09 3.46
N ALA A 12 -18.05 13.64 2.27
CA ALA A 12 -18.85 12.41 2.15
C ALA A 12 -18.02 11.23 2.64
N ARG A 13 -18.63 10.35 3.44
CA ARG A 13 -17.98 9.15 3.97
C ARG A 13 -18.51 7.94 3.22
N LEU A 14 -17.69 7.36 2.36
CA LEU A 14 -18.02 6.13 1.67
C LEU A 14 -17.46 4.96 2.48
N GLN A 15 -18.24 3.89 2.63
CA GLN A 15 -17.72 2.68 3.27
C GLN A 15 -16.79 1.98 2.28
N GLU A 16 -15.49 1.96 2.60
CA GLU A 16 -14.40 1.61 1.69
C GLU A 16 -14.25 0.13 1.36
N THR A 17 -15.06 -0.74 1.96
CA THR A 17 -14.87 -2.19 1.83
C THR A 17 -14.89 -2.60 0.35
N ALA A 18 -13.70 -2.93 -0.18
CA ALA A 18 -13.39 -3.34 -1.56
C ALA A 18 -13.15 -2.25 -2.64
N PHE A 19 -13.03 -0.96 -2.31
CA PHE A 19 -12.61 0.05 -3.32
C PHE A 19 -11.10 -0.03 -3.58
N ALA A 20 -10.67 -0.61 -4.69
CA ALA A 20 -9.26 -0.71 -5.08
C ALA A 20 -8.80 0.41 -6.03
N GLY A 21 -9.66 1.41 -6.29
CA GLY A 21 -9.35 2.55 -7.17
C GLY A 21 -10.25 2.66 -8.40
N ASN A 22 -11.21 1.74 -8.59
CA ASN A 22 -12.23 1.84 -9.63
C ASN A 22 -13.63 1.99 -9.02
N VAL A 23 -14.38 3.01 -9.47
CA VAL A 23 -15.73 3.31 -8.95
C VAL A 23 -16.71 2.18 -9.23
N SER A 24 -16.47 1.33 -10.23
CA SER A 24 -17.27 0.12 -10.48
C SER A 24 -17.12 -0.94 -9.39
N GLU A 25 -16.08 -0.87 -8.56
CA GLU A 25 -15.82 -1.81 -7.46
C GLU A 25 -16.56 -1.42 -6.18
N LEU A 26 -17.12 -0.19 -6.12
CA LEU A 26 -17.95 0.20 -5.00
C LEU A 26 -19.16 -0.74 -4.95
N PRO A 27 -19.32 -1.54 -3.88
CA PRO A 27 -20.55 -2.29 -3.73
C PRO A 27 -21.71 -1.28 -3.78
N CYS A 28 -22.85 -1.68 -4.34
CA CYS A 28 -24.09 -0.89 -4.32
C CYS A 28 -24.63 -0.64 -2.89
N LEU A 29 -23.81 -0.92 -1.88
CA LEU A 29 -24.07 -0.79 -0.46
C LEU A 29 -23.33 0.43 0.04
N VAL A 30 -24.10 1.49 0.19
CA VAL A 30 -23.71 2.63 0.99
C VAL A 30 -24.50 2.51 2.29
N GLN A 31 -24.09 1.56 3.15
CA GLN A 31 -24.31 1.45 4.60
C GLN A 31 -24.16 -0.01 5.11
N GLY A 32 -23.12 -0.25 5.92
CA GLY A 32 -23.19 -0.76 7.29
C GLY A 32 -23.56 -2.22 7.57
N ALA A 33 -24.05 -3.02 6.63
CA ALA A 33 -24.34 -4.44 6.90
C ALA A 33 -24.11 -5.35 5.68
N PRO A 34 -23.52 -6.55 5.85
CA PRO A 34 -23.33 -7.48 4.74
C PRO A 34 -24.68 -8.02 4.25
N LEU A 35 -24.99 -7.84 2.97
CA LEU A 35 -26.05 -8.59 2.28
C LEU A 35 -25.48 -9.93 1.79
N SER A 36 -26.27 -10.99 1.94
CA SER A 36 -25.92 -12.31 1.43
C SER A 36 -25.68 -12.29 -0.08
N VAL A 37 -24.79 -13.16 -0.52
CA VAL A 37 -24.04 -13.15 -1.81
C VAL A 37 -24.89 -13.42 -3.07
N THR A 38 -26.19 -13.09 -3.11
CA THR A 38 -27.08 -13.56 -4.19
C THR A 38 -28.08 -12.53 -4.75
N ALA A 39 -27.94 -11.23 -4.51
CA ALA A 39 -28.88 -10.23 -5.07
C ALA A 39 -28.19 -9.19 -5.96
N ALA A 40 -28.51 -9.20 -7.26
CA ALA A 40 -28.30 -8.05 -8.14
C ALA A 40 -29.20 -6.88 -7.69
N CYS A 41 -28.67 -5.66 -7.67
CA CYS A 41 -29.41 -4.49 -7.19
C CYS A 41 -30.48 -4.03 -8.18
N PRO A 42 -31.74 -3.83 -7.75
CA PRO A 42 -32.66 -2.94 -8.45
C PRO A 42 -32.25 -1.47 -8.23
N PRO A 43 -32.48 -0.57 -9.20
CA PRO A 43 -32.17 0.85 -9.06
C PRO A 43 -33.02 1.46 -7.92
N GLY A 44 -32.43 1.85 -6.78
CA GLY A 44 -33.30 2.32 -5.70
C GLY A 44 -32.80 2.72 -4.32
N SER A 45 -31.64 2.30 -3.80
CA SER A 45 -31.30 2.63 -2.40
C SER A 45 -29.79 2.65 -2.12
N GLY A 46 -29.28 3.83 -1.71
CA GLY A 46 -27.90 4.06 -1.27
C GLY A 46 -27.84 5.24 -0.31
N GLU A 47 -28.47 5.12 0.85
CA GLU A 47 -28.54 6.18 1.86
C GLU A 47 -27.25 6.25 2.67
N LEU A 48 -26.48 7.33 2.55
CA LEU A 48 -25.28 7.56 3.36
C LEU A 48 -25.64 7.82 4.83
N GLY A 49 -26.78 8.44 5.08
CA GLY A 49 -27.31 8.74 6.40
C GLY A 49 -27.98 10.12 6.48
N THR A 50 -28.52 10.42 7.65
CA THR A 50 -29.15 11.71 7.98
C THR A 50 -28.26 12.46 8.96
N LEU A 51 -27.81 13.65 8.59
CA LEU A 51 -27.02 14.54 9.43
C LEU A 51 -27.95 15.57 10.07
N LEU A 52 -27.90 15.70 11.40
CA LEU A 52 -28.56 16.79 12.11
C LEU A 52 -27.65 18.02 12.10
N LEU A 53 -28.15 19.14 11.57
CA LEU A 53 -27.45 20.43 11.52
C LEU A 53 -27.76 21.31 12.74
N GLY A 54 -28.53 20.78 13.70
CA GLY A 54 -28.88 21.43 14.96
C GLY A 54 -29.00 20.42 16.11
N PRO A 55 -29.17 20.90 17.36
CA PRO A 55 -29.20 20.07 18.56
C PRO A 55 -30.43 19.16 18.68
N ASP A 56 -31.51 19.45 17.94
CA ASP A 56 -32.78 18.75 18.03
C ASP A 56 -33.06 17.89 16.79
N ALA A 57 -33.63 16.69 16.98
CA ALA A 57 -33.99 15.74 15.91
C ALA A 57 -35.06 16.28 14.91
N SER A 58 -35.77 17.35 15.29
CA SER A 58 -36.74 18.09 14.45
C SER A 58 -36.14 19.34 13.78
N GLY A 59 -34.87 19.64 14.01
CA GLY A 59 -34.17 20.80 13.46
C GLY A 59 -33.75 20.62 12.00
N SER A 60 -32.96 21.58 11.50
CA SER A 60 -32.39 21.49 10.16
C SER A 60 -31.59 20.20 10.02
N ARG A 61 -31.81 19.46 8.92
CA ARG A 61 -31.14 18.18 8.67
C ARG A 61 -30.79 18.03 7.20
N ALA A 62 -29.77 17.22 6.90
CA ALA A 62 -29.39 16.87 5.55
C ALA A 62 -29.41 15.35 5.36
N GLU A 63 -30.14 14.87 4.36
CA GLU A 63 -30.13 13.46 3.94
C GLU A 63 -29.17 13.31 2.75
N LEU A 64 -28.21 12.40 2.86
CA LEU A 64 -27.17 12.19 1.83
C LEU A 64 -27.37 10.85 1.14
N ARG A 65 -27.20 10.83 -0.18
CA ARG A 65 -27.38 9.62 -0.99
C ARG A 65 -26.51 9.63 -2.23
N VAL A 66 -25.86 8.50 -2.54
CA VAL A 66 -25.29 8.26 -3.87
C VAL A 66 -26.44 7.94 -4.83
N VAL A 67 -26.59 8.70 -5.92
CA VAL A 67 -27.69 8.52 -6.88
C VAL A 67 -27.24 8.04 -8.26
N ALA A 68 -25.95 8.16 -8.57
CA ALA A 68 -25.37 7.60 -9.78
C ALA A 68 -23.89 7.28 -9.55
N LEU A 69 -23.40 6.25 -10.24
CA LEU A 69 -21.99 5.93 -10.43
C LEU A 69 -21.70 6.09 -11.92
N HIS A 70 -20.58 6.72 -12.25
CA HIS A 70 -20.11 6.95 -13.61
C HIS A 70 -18.71 6.32 -13.74
N PRO A 71 -18.62 4.99 -13.94
CA PRO A 71 -17.35 4.27 -14.00
C PRO A 71 -16.36 4.86 -15.01
N GLU A 72 -16.85 5.23 -16.20
CA GLU A 72 -16.15 5.90 -17.30
C GLU A 72 -15.71 7.34 -17.01
N SER A 73 -15.96 7.88 -15.82
CA SER A 73 -15.32 9.13 -15.38
C SER A 73 -14.68 9.00 -14.00
N ALA A 74 -14.60 7.77 -13.46
CA ALA A 74 -14.27 7.50 -12.08
C ALA A 74 -14.98 8.46 -11.10
N SER A 75 -16.25 8.77 -11.38
CA SER A 75 -17.03 9.74 -10.62
C SER A 75 -18.34 9.16 -10.11
N LEU A 76 -18.89 9.78 -9.09
CA LEU A 76 -20.20 9.46 -8.52
C LEU A 76 -21.00 10.74 -8.33
N THR A 77 -22.32 10.63 -8.43
CA THR A 77 -23.22 11.72 -8.10
C THR A 77 -23.74 11.55 -6.67
N LEU A 78 -23.45 12.55 -5.82
CA LEU A 78 -24.10 12.68 -4.52
C LEU A 78 -25.31 13.58 -4.62
N ARG A 79 -26.40 13.15 -4.01
CA ARG A 79 -27.59 13.95 -3.72
C ARG A 79 -27.60 14.29 -2.23
N SER A 80 -27.68 15.58 -1.93
CA SER A 80 -27.98 16.08 -0.59
C SER A 80 -29.38 16.68 -0.57
N VAL A 81 -30.16 16.34 0.43
CA VAL A 81 -31.50 16.89 0.65
C VAL A 81 -31.49 17.61 1.98
N GLY A 82 -31.45 18.94 1.95
CA GLY A 82 -31.57 19.78 3.13
C GLY A 82 -33.04 19.97 3.52
N HIS A 83 -33.32 19.93 4.81
CA HIS A 83 -34.58 20.30 5.43
C HIS A 83 -34.31 21.44 6.41
N ASP A 84 -35.15 22.47 6.40
CA ASP A 84 -35.30 23.34 7.55
C ASP A 84 -36.42 22.79 8.44
N GLY A 85 -36.33 22.93 9.77
CA GLY A 85 -37.32 22.35 10.70
C GLY A 85 -38.78 22.84 10.48
N SER A 86 -39.01 23.79 9.58
CA SER A 86 -40.32 24.27 9.13
C SER A 86 -40.93 23.49 7.96
N GLY A 87 -40.20 22.52 7.39
CA GLY A 87 -40.68 21.66 6.32
C GLY A 87 -40.28 22.09 4.91
N ALA A 88 -39.50 23.17 4.74
CA ALA A 88 -38.93 23.49 3.44
C ALA A 88 -37.79 22.51 3.13
N ARG A 89 -37.68 22.16 1.85
CA ARG A 89 -36.71 21.19 1.35
C ARG A 89 -35.94 21.78 0.18
N THR A 90 -34.62 21.57 0.15
CA THR A 90 -33.78 21.86 -1.02
C THR A 90 -33.01 20.61 -1.39
N THR A 91 -32.95 20.29 -2.69
CA THR A 91 -32.13 19.17 -3.18
C THR A 91 -30.93 19.71 -3.94
N LEU A 92 -29.74 19.26 -3.57
CA LEU A 92 -28.49 19.51 -4.27
C LEU A 92 -27.97 18.20 -4.85
N LEU A 93 -27.43 18.28 -6.05
CA LEU A 93 -26.66 17.20 -6.65
C LEU A 93 -25.28 17.74 -7.04
N GLN A 94 -24.25 16.96 -6.75
CA GLN A 94 -22.87 17.28 -7.10
C GLN A 94 -22.14 16.01 -7.48
N ASP A 95 -21.36 16.09 -8.54
CA ASP A 95 -20.53 14.97 -8.97
C ASP A 95 -19.16 15.09 -8.30
N PHE A 96 -18.67 13.95 -7.84
CA PHE A 96 -17.39 13.82 -7.17
C PHE A 96 -16.55 12.77 -7.88
N ARG A 97 -15.31 13.09 -8.17
CA ARG A 97 -14.30 12.14 -8.59
C ARG A 97 -13.79 11.39 -7.36
N LEU A 98 -13.71 10.08 -7.45
CA LEU A 98 -13.17 9.21 -6.42
C LEU A 98 -11.87 8.59 -6.91
N ARG A 99 -10.80 8.75 -6.13
CA ARG A 99 -9.47 8.23 -6.43
C ARG A 99 -8.90 7.54 -5.20
N ARG A 100 -8.08 6.51 -5.39
CA ARG A 100 -7.22 5.97 -4.34
C ARG A 100 -5.78 6.08 -4.82
N PRO A 101 -4.98 6.99 -4.26
CA PRO A 101 -3.58 7.12 -4.64
C PRO A 101 -2.84 5.80 -4.41
N VAL A 102 -1.87 5.50 -5.27
CA VAL A 102 -1.06 4.28 -5.16
C VAL A 102 0.11 4.56 -4.24
N GLN A 103 -0.04 4.18 -2.97
CA GLN A 103 0.98 4.30 -1.93
C GLN A 103 1.24 2.94 -1.29
N MET A 104 2.48 2.70 -0.86
CA MET A 104 2.88 1.48 -0.20
C MET A 104 2.16 1.30 1.13
N GLU A 105 2.03 2.35 1.95
CA GLU A 105 1.40 2.39 3.29
C GLU A 105 1.92 1.38 4.33
N VAL A 106 2.70 0.37 3.92
CA VAL A 106 3.27 -0.67 4.77
C VAL A 106 4.79 -0.65 4.73
N ALA A 107 5.38 -0.85 5.90
CA ALA A 107 6.81 -0.79 6.11
C ALA A 107 7.30 -1.89 7.06
N PRO A 108 7.21 -3.18 6.65
CA PRO A 108 7.68 -4.28 7.48
C PRO A 108 9.21 -4.15 7.71
N PRO A 109 9.69 -4.35 8.96
CA PRO A 109 11.11 -4.23 9.29
C PRO A 109 12.02 -5.26 8.62
N ALA A 110 11.46 -6.38 8.20
CA ALA A 110 12.12 -7.51 7.55
C ALA A 110 11.09 -8.32 6.76
N ALA A 111 11.53 -9.24 5.89
CA ALA A 111 10.64 -10.22 5.27
C ALA A 111 9.94 -11.05 6.36
N PHE A 112 10.66 -11.45 7.41
CA PHE A 112 10.11 -12.07 8.61
C PHE A 112 10.51 -11.28 9.87
N SER A 113 9.54 -10.68 10.57
CA SER A 113 9.77 -9.93 11.81
C SER A 113 9.10 -10.60 13.00
N ALA A 114 9.80 -10.77 14.12
CA ALA A 114 9.18 -11.33 15.34
C ALA A 114 9.67 -10.68 16.64
N CYS A 115 8.73 -10.37 17.53
CA CYS A 115 8.99 -9.88 18.88
C CYS A 115 9.39 -10.97 19.87
N GLY A 116 8.87 -12.19 19.69
CA GLY A 116 9.16 -13.33 20.53
C GLY A 116 10.38 -14.12 20.08
N GLU A 117 10.75 -15.10 20.91
CA GLU A 117 11.65 -16.17 20.46
C GLU A 117 10.99 -16.89 19.29
N VAL A 118 11.80 -17.26 18.29
CA VAL A 118 11.36 -18.08 17.17
C VAL A 118 12.14 -19.38 17.20
N VAL A 119 11.43 -20.45 17.55
CA VAL A 119 11.97 -21.79 17.60
C VAL A 119 11.75 -22.42 16.23
N LEU A 120 12.82 -22.42 15.45
CA LEU A 120 12.86 -23.13 14.20
C LEU A 120 12.99 -24.63 14.54
N ARG A 121 12.21 -25.51 13.91
CA ARG A 121 12.36 -26.98 14.01
C ARG A 121 12.27 -27.68 12.65
N GLY A 122 11.61 -27.06 11.68
CA GLY A 122 11.58 -27.46 10.28
C GLY A 122 12.45 -26.57 9.39
N ARG A 123 12.11 -26.52 8.09
CA ARG A 123 12.83 -25.71 7.09
C ARG A 123 12.29 -24.29 7.12
N ALA A 124 13.16 -23.30 7.22
CA ALA A 124 12.76 -21.89 7.12
C ALA A 124 13.67 -21.16 6.16
N ARG A 125 13.07 -20.40 5.25
CA ARG A 125 13.80 -19.53 4.33
C ARG A 125 13.22 -18.14 4.39
N PHE A 126 14.03 -17.17 4.79
CA PHE A 126 13.61 -15.76 4.80
C PHE A 126 14.52 -14.96 3.89
N VAL A 127 13.93 -14.43 2.82
CA VAL A 127 14.64 -13.71 1.77
C VAL A 127 14.21 -12.25 1.78
N GLY A 128 15.18 -11.35 1.95
CA GLY A 128 15.00 -9.91 1.94
C GLY A 128 15.54 -9.27 0.66
N VAL A 129 15.67 -7.94 0.66
CA VAL A 129 16.25 -7.14 -0.41
C VAL A 129 17.48 -6.42 0.14
N GLY A 130 18.67 -6.85 -0.27
CA GLY A 130 19.93 -6.20 0.10
C GLY A 130 20.30 -5.02 -0.80
N VAL A 131 21.42 -4.37 -0.51
CA VAL A 131 21.92 -3.25 -1.34
C VAL A 131 22.63 -3.73 -2.61
N ASN A 132 23.40 -4.82 -2.50
CA ASN A 132 24.31 -5.29 -3.56
C ASN A 132 23.97 -6.71 -4.08
N ARG A 133 22.99 -7.39 -3.47
CA ARG A 133 22.57 -8.75 -3.84
C ARG A 133 21.05 -8.84 -4.00
N PRO A 134 20.54 -9.12 -5.21
CA PRO A 134 19.20 -9.61 -5.40
C PRO A 134 19.22 -11.08 -5.06
N GLU A 135 18.54 -11.45 -3.98
CA GLU A 135 18.07 -12.82 -3.81
C GLU A 135 16.57 -12.80 -4.09
N GLY A 136 16.15 -13.31 -5.25
CA GLY A 136 14.73 -13.33 -5.67
C GLY A 136 14.42 -12.48 -6.91
N PRO A 137 13.13 -12.32 -7.26
CA PRO A 137 12.67 -11.64 -8.47
C PRO A 137 12.80 -10.10 -8.44
N VAL A 138 13.23 -9.51 -7.32
CA VAL A 138 13.34 -8.05 -7.16
C VAL A 138 14.59 -7.51 -7.87
N THR A 139 14.40 -6.54 -8.77
CA THR A 139 15.52 -5.90 -9.49
C THR A 139 16.21 -4.83 -8.61
N ARG A 140 17.54 -4.72 -8.74
CA ARG A 140 18.45 -3.93 -7.87
C ARG A 140 18.25 -2.39 -7.90
N SER A 141 17.14 -1.90 -8.42
CA SER A 141 16.99 -0.50 -8.82
C SER A 141 15.77 0.21 -8.23
N GLY A 142 15.02 -0.37 -7.27
CA GLY A 142 13.78 0.25 -6.80
C GLY A 142 12.72 0.37 -7.91
N VAL A 143 12.76 -0.57 -8.87
CA VAL A 143 11.88 -0.64 -10.02
C VAL A 143 11.13 -1.96 -9.96
N LEU A 144 9.80 -1.89 -9.98
CA LEU A 144 8.92 -3.04 -10.08
C LEU A 144 8.70 -3.36 -11.56
N ALA A 145 9.37 -4.42 -12.01
CA ALA A 145 9.34 -4.82 -13.41
C ALA A 145 7.97 -5.40 -13.80
N GLY A 146 7.49 -5.06 -14.99
CA GLY A 146 6.35 -5.70 -15.63
C GLY A 146 5.02 -5.52 -14.90
N VAL A 147 4.80 -4.39 -14.20
CA VAL A 147 3.50 -4.14 -13.55
C VAL A 147 2.34 -4.10 -14.55
N THR A 148 2.62 -3.74 -15.80
CA THR A 148 1.67 -3.79 -16.92
C THR A 148 2.43 -3.84 -18.25
N THR A 149 1.70 -3.85 -19.36
CA THR A 149 2.28 -3.80 -20.71
C THR A 149 1.63 -2.71 -21.55
N LEU A 150 2.40 -2.14 -22.47
CA LEU A 150 1.87 -1.23 -23.48
C LEU A 150 0.96 -1.97 -24.45
N VAL A 151 -0.24 -1.45 -24.66
CA VAL A 151 -1.16 -1.87 -25.73
C VAL A 151 -0.89 -1.05 -26.99
N SER A 152 -0.68 0.26 -26.83
CA SER A 152 -0.31 1.18 -27.92
C SER A 152 0.28 2.48 -27.36
N GLY A 153 1.00 3.23 -28.21
CA GLY A 153 1.44 4.59 -27.92
C GLY A 153 1.14 5.50 -29.10
N GLU A 154 0.77 6.75 -28.85
CA GLU A 154 0.51 7.74 -29.91
C GLU A 154 1.76 8.05 -30.74
N ALA A 155 2.94 7.98 -30.10
CA ALA A 155 4.22 8.17 -30.75
C ALA A 155 4.97 6.85 -30.85
N ASP A 156 5.36 6.46 -32.06
CA ASP A 156 6.27 5.33 -32.29
C ASP A 156 7.62 5.56 -31.58
N ARG A 157 8.04 6.83 -31.46
CA ARG A 157 9.27 7.22 -30.77
C ARG A 157 9.12 8.55 -30.03
N VAL A 158 9.55 8.58 -28.77
CA VAL A 158 9.63 9.80 -27.95
C VAL A 158 11.06 10.30 -27.91
N LEU A 159 11.28 11.58 -28.20
CA LEU A 159 12.60 12.22 -28.13
C LEU A 159 12.75 13.01 -26.82
N PRO A 160 14.00 13.30 -26.38
CA PRO A 160 14.22 14.19 -25.24
C PRO A 160 13.53 15.54 -25.42
N GLY A 161 12.80 16.00 -24.41
CA GLY A 161 12.06 17.26 -24.45
C GLY A 161 10.78 17.25 -25.28
N ALA A 162 10.31 16.08 -25.73
CA ALA A 162 9.01 15.95 -26.38
C ALA A 162 7.87 16.42 -25.46
N PRO A 163 6.77 16.96 -26.03
CA PRO A 163 5.57 17.26 -25.25
C PRO A 163 4.98 15.96 -24.66
N PRO A 164 4.06 16.08 -23.68
CA PRO A 164 3.34 14.93 -23.16
C PRO A 164 2.68 14.12 -24.27
N ILE A 165 2.69 12.80 -24.11
CA ILE A 165 2.15 11.83 -25.08
C ILE A 165 1.11 10.93 -24.40
N THR A 166 0.20 10.35 -25.17
CA THR A 166 -0.72 9.33 -24.65
C THR A 166 -0.21 7.92 -24.95
N ALA A 167 -0.23 7.05 -23.94
CA ALA A 167 0.05 5.62 -24.07
C ALA A 167 -1.05 4.79 -23.42
N HIS A 168 -1.50 3.73 -24.09
CA HIS A 168 -2.48 2.80 -23.55
C HIS A 168 -1.78 1.60 -22.94
N VAL A 169 -2.19 1.22 -21.73
CA VAL A 169 -1.66 0.04 -21.02
C VAL A 169 -2.74 -1.02 -20.83
N ALA A 170 -2.33 -2.27 -20.64
CA ALA A 170 -3.25 -3.39 -20.44
C ALA A 170 -4.02 -3.24 -19.11
N ASP A 171 -3.30 -2.83 -18.06
CA ASP A 171 -3.84 -2.51 -16.74
C ASP A 171 -3.19 -1.24 -16.19
N ALA A 172 -3.99 -0.29 -15.70
CA ALA A 172 -3.54 0.97 -15.11
C ALA A 172 -3.83 1.06 -13.60
N ARG A 173 -4.22 -0.02 -12.92
CA ARG A 173 -4.62 0.01 -11.50
C ARG A 173 -3.55 0.55 -10.55
N LEU A 174 -2.28 0.26 -10.82
CA LEU A 174 -1.15 0.73 -10.02
C LEU A 174 -0.51 2.02 -10.56
N LEU A 175 -1.13 2.68 -11.54
CA LEU A 175 -0.60 3.87 -12.22
C LEU A 175 -1.58 5.03 -12.09
N ASP A 176 -1.12 6.14 -11.51
CA ASP A 176 -1.92 7.34 -11.30
C ASP A 176 -1.09 8.61 -11.56
N SER A 177 -1.73 9.78 -11.59
CA SER A 177 -1.04 11.07 -11.68
C SER A 177 0.02 11.19 -10.58
N GLY A 178 1.25 11.50 -10.99
CA GLY A 178 2.44 11.58 -10.14
C GLY A 178 3.25 10.28 -10.08
N SER A 179 2.73 9.15 -10.57
CA SER A 179 3.51 7.90 -10.69
C SER A 179 4.67 8.09 -11.65
N VAL A 180 5.79 7.43 -11.38
CA VAL A 180 6.95 7.38 -12.27
C VAL A 180 7.08 5.98 -12.83
N VAL A 181 7.15 5.87 -14.15
CA VAL A 181 7.25 4.59 -14.87
C VAL A 181 8.52 4.53 -15.70
N GLN A 182 9.05 3.33 -15.87
CA GLN A 182 10.12 3.05 -16.82
C GLN A 182 9.58 2.22 -17.97
N ILE A 183 9.90 2.64 -19.19
CA ILE A 183 9.57 1.92 -20.41
C ILE A 183 10.83 1.84 -21.25
N GLY A 184 11.38 0.64 -21.38
CA GLY A 184 12.68 0.45 -22.02
C GLY A 184 13.79 1.11 -21.21
N HIS A 185 14.48 2.09 -21.79
CA HIS A 185 15.59 2.81 -21.14
C HIS A 185 15.22 4.22 -20.70
N SER A 186 13.92 4.53 -20.71
CA SER A 186 13.41 5.86 -20.45
C SER A 186 12.47 5.90 -19.26
N THR A 187 12.53 7.00 -18.54
CA THR A 187 11.71 7.28 -17.37
C THR A 187 10.69 8.36 -17.71
N PHE A 188 9.44 8.09 -17.37
CA PHE A 188 8.30 8.98 -17.60
C PHE A 188 7.55 9.27 -16.30
N GLU A 189 6.98 10.46 -16.20
CA GLU A 189 5.97 10.80 -15.20
C GLU A 189 4.59 10.61 -15.81
N VAL A 190 3.69 9.97 -15.08
CA VAL A 190 2.27 9.93 -15.41
C VAL A 190 1.65 11.25 -14.97
N LEU A 191 1.23 12.08 -15.93
CA LEU A 191 0.53 13.33 -15.65
C LEU A 191 -0.93 13.09 -15.26
N GLY A 192 -1.52 12.02 -15.78
CA GLY A 192 -2.87 11.60 -15.47
C GLY A 192 -3.32 10.41 -16.30
N ARG A 193 -4.46 9.85 -15.91
CA ARG A 193 -5.16 8.80 -16.64
C ARG A 193 -6.37 9.39 -17.35
N THR A 194 -6.66 8.96 -18.57
CA THR A 194 -7.95 9.27 -19.19
C THR A 194 -9.07 8.62 -18.38
N GLU A 195 -10.14 9.36 -18.14
CA GLU A 195 -11.18 8.92 -17.22
C GLU A 195 -12.12 7.88 -17.83
N ASP A 196 -12.09 7.73 -19.16
CA ASP A 196 -12.96 6.89 -20.01
C ASP A 196 -12.77 5.37 -19.89
N GLY A 197 -11.95 4.91 -18.95
CA GLY A 197 -11.68 3.49 -18.72
C GLY A 197 -10.80 2.83 -19.80
N SER A 198 -10.25 3.60 -20.75
CA SER A 198 -9.39 3.07 -21.83
C SER A 198 -7.96 2.73 -21.39
N ASN A 199 -7.67 2.83 -20.09
CA ASN A 199 -6.33 2.69 -19.51
C ASN A 199 -5.27 3.54 -20.22
N ALA A 200 -5.66 4.70 -20.75
CA ALA A 200 -4.72 5.62 -21.38
C ALA A 200 -4.07 6.52 -20.32
N LEU A 201 -2.76 6.68 -20.45
CA LEU A 201 -1.90 7.47 -19.58
C LEU A 201 -1.33 8.63 -20.38
N GLN A 202 -1.43 9.84 -19.83
CA GLN A 202 -0.63 10.97 -20.31
C GLN A 202 0.74 10.90 -19.66
N LEU A 203 1.79 10.77 -20.46
CA LEU A 203 3.16 10.60 -20.01
C LEU A 203 4.01 11.82 -20.38
N ALA A 204 4.74 12.35 -19.42
CA ALA A 204 5.80 13.34 -19.64
C ALA A 204 7.18 12.68 -19.53
N ALA A 205 8.05 12.94 -20.50
CA ALA A 205 9.43 12.45 -20.47
C ALA A 205 10.22 13.12 -19.34
N LEU A 206 10.80 12.32 -18.44
CA LEU A 206 11.75 12.79 -17.42
C LEU A 206 13.19 12.56 -17.88
N VAL A 207 13.52 11.32 -18.24
CA VAL A 207 14.84 10.92 -18.71
C VAL A 207 14.64 10.06 -19.96
N VAL A 208 15.12 10.56 -21.09
CA VAL A 208 15.05 9.85 -22.38
C VAL A 208 16.44 9.89 -23.00
N PRO A 209 16.99 8.76 -23.49
CA PRO A 209 18.27 8.76 -24.19
C PRO A 209 18.27 9.70 -25.40
N PRO A 210 19.43 10.20 -25.88
CA PRO A 210 19.51 11.07 -27.06
C PRO A 210 18.88 10.44 -28.32
N GLY A 211 18.91 9.12 -28.41
CA GLY A 211 18.25 8.34 -29.44
C GLY A 211 16.74 8.18 -29.24
N GLY A 212 16.11 8.76 -28.24
CA GLY A 212 14.70 8.55 -27.97
C GLY A 212 14.34 7.12 -27.53
N GLU A 213 13.06 6.92 -27.24
CA GLU A 213 12.48 5.65 -26.79
C GLU A 213 11.36 5.21 -27.69
N ARG A 214 11.27 3.90 -27.97
CA ARG A 214 10.14 3.36 -28.74
C ARG A 214 9.04 2.84 -27.81
N LEU A 215 7.80 3.25 -28.08
CA LEU A 215 6.61 2.84 -27.32
C LEU A 215 5.77 1.84 -28.11
N SER A 216 6.37 0.69 -28.41
CA SER A 216 5.70 -0.39 -29.13
C SER A 216 4.82 -1.23 -28.20
N ALA A 217 3.71 -1.74 -28.74
CA ALA A 217 2.86 -2.72 -28.07
C ALA A 217 3.65 -3.93 -27.55
N GLY A 218 3.22 -4.49 -26.42
CA GLY A 218 3.83 -5.63 -25.74
C GLY A 218 5.06 -5.29 -24.89
N ARG A 219 5.54 -4.03 -24.89
CA ARG A 219 6.63 -3.63 -23.98
C ARG A 219 6.15 -3.60 -22.53
N ALA A 220 6.99 -4.07 -21.62
CA ALA A 220 6.78 -3.92 -20.20
C ALA A 220 6.78 -2.44 -19.82
N VAL A 221 5.85 -2.10 -18.94
CA VAL A 221 5.84 -0.84 -18.21
C VAL A 221 6.17 -1.18 -16.78
N ASP A 222 7.29 -0.66 -16.32
CA ASP A 222 7.80 -0.87 -14.97
C ASP A 222 7.41 0.32 -14.11
N LEU A 223 7.15 0.09 -12.82
CA LEU A 223 6.80 1.15 -11.87
C LEU A 223 8.00 1.47 -10.98
N VAL A 224 8.23 2.75 -10.71
CA VAL A 224 9.15 3.21 -9.67
C VAL A 224 8.31 3.63 -8.46
N PRO A 225 8.17 2.80 -7.41
CA PRO A 225 7.26 3.10 -6.31
C PRO A 225 7.63 4.40 -5.61
N SER A 226 8.92 4.55 -5.30
CA SER A 226 9.50 5.71 -4.64
C SER A 226 10.56 6.34 -5.54
N ALA A 227 10.20 7.43 -6.21
CA ALA A 227 11.10 8.20 -7.07
C ALA A 227 11.31 9.61 -6.53
N LEU A 228 12.50 10.17 -6.75
CA LEU A 228 12.77 11.56 -6.44
C LEU A 228 11.90 12.48 -7.32
N ARG A 229 11.01 13.27 -6.72
CA ARG A 229 10.09 14.14 -7.49
C ARG A 229 10.66 15.53 -7.77
N ALA A 230 11.61 15.98 -6.95
CA ALA A 230 12.14 17.33 -6.96
C ALA A 230 13.55 17.32 -6.34
N PRO A 231 14.38 18.34 -6.62
CA PRO A 231 15.73 18.41 -6.06
C PRO A 231 15.73 18.28 -4.52
N PRO A 232 16.70 17.55 -3.94
CA PRO A 232 16.85 17.44 -2.48
C PRO A 232 17.05 18.80 -1.81
N ILE A 233 16.46 18.96 -0.62
CA ILE A 233 16.49 20.20 0.15
C ILE A 233 17.40 19.99 1.37
N PRO A 234 18.45 20.81 1.57
CA PRO A 234 19.27 20.71 2.78
C PRO A 234 18.46 21.18 4.00
N LEU A 235 18.44 20.39 5.06
CA LEU A 235 17.80 20.78 6.32
C LEU A 235 18.81 21.40 7.29
N ASN A 236 19.98 20.77 7.43
CA ASN A 236 21.11 21.24 8.21
C ASN A 236 22.41 20.57 7.72
N ALA A 237 23.53 20.79 8.42
CA ALA A 237 24.86 20.30 8.01
C ALA A 237 24.99 18.75 7.92
N GLY A 238 23.98 17.99 8.34
CA GLY A 238 24.01 16.52 8.31
C GLY A 238 22.66 15.88 8.00
N ALA A 239 21.71 16.61 7.41
CA ALA A 239 20.40 16.05 7.06
C ALA A 239 19.84 16.66 5.77
N LEU A 240 19.20 15.82 4.98
CA LEU A 240 18.62 16.13 3.69
C LEU A 240 17.15 15.75 3.68
N ARG A 241 16.32 16.57 3.06
CA ARG A 241 14.95 16.20 2.71
C ARG A 241 14.93 15.75 1.26
N LEU A 242 14.45 14.53 1.03
CA LEU A 242 14.21 13.95 -0.29
C LEU A 242 12.70 13.99 -0.56
N PRO A 243 12.22 14.84 -1.49
CA PRO A 243 10.84 14.81 -1.94
C PRO A 243 10.59 13.54 -2.78
N LEU A 244 9.68 12.65 -2.38
CA LEU A 244 9.52 11.31 -2.99
C LEU A 244 8.10 11.08 -3.51
N THR A 245 7.88 10.48 -4.68
CA THR A 245 6.52 10.15 -5.18
C THR A 245 5.66 9.42 -4.15
N ASP A 246 6.26 8.50 -3.42
CA ASP A 246 5.69 7.85 -2.26
C ASP A 246 6.72 7.82 -1.12
N ALA A 247 6.36 8.37 0.04
CA ALA A 247 7.17 8.31 1.25
C ALA A 247 6.66 7.24 2.24
N SER A 248 5.43 6.76 2.05
CA SER A 248 4.71 5.87 2.99
C SER A 248 5.35 4.49 3.13
N GLY A 249 6.26 4.12 2.23
CA GLY A 249 7.06 2.90 2.34
C GLY A 249 8.21 2.98 3.33
N PHE A 250 8.53 4.16 3.89
CA PHE A 250 9.69 4.37 4.77
C PHE A 250 9.27 4.70 6.20
N ARG A 251 10.12 4.36 7.18
CA ARG A 251 9.96 4.75 8.58
C ARG A 251 11.26 5.29 9.16
N SER A 252 11.15 6.02 10.26
CA SER A 252 12.34 6.45 11.00
C SER A 252 13.18 5.24 11.40
N GLY A 253 14.48 5.32 11.17
CA GLY A 253 15.45 4.23 11.35
C GLY A 253 15.58 3.27 10.17
N ASP A 254 14.75 3.37 9.13
CA ASP A 254 14.92 2.56 7.91
C ASP A 254 16.16 3.03 7.13
N LEU A 255 16.79 2.10 6.40
CA LEU A 255 17.82 2.43 5.44
C LEU A 255 17.17 2.77 4.10
N LEU A 256 17.75 3.75 3.40
CA LEU A 256 17.36 4.15 2.07
C LEU A 256 18.57 4.02 1.16
N ALA A 257 18.39 3.38 0.01
CA ALA A 257 19.42 3.19 -0.99
C ALA A 257 18.96 3.75 -2.34
N LEU A 258 19.93 4.23 -3.11
CA LEU A 258 19.74 4.71 -4.48
C LEU A 258 21.00 4.44 -5.29
N GLN A 259 20.88 4.41 -6.62
CA GLN A 259 22.03 4.27 -7.51
C GLN A 259 22.20 5.52 -8.36
N ALA A 260 23.42 6.04 -8.40
CA ALA A 260 23.82 7.16 -9.28
C ALA A 260 25.23 6.91 -9.81
N ASP A 261 25.43 7.10 -11.12
CA ASP A 261 26.72 6.93 -11.80
C ASP A 261 27.42 5.59 -11.53
N GLY A 262 26.63 4.52 -11.40
CA GLY A 262 27.12 3.16 -11.11
C GLY A 262 27.52 2.93 -9.65
N VAL A 263 27.40 3.94 -8.78
CA VAL A 263 27.66 3.85 -7.34
C VAL A 263 26.33 3.75 -6.58
N THR A 264 26.26 2.80 -5.64
CA THR A 264 25.14 2.72 -4.72
C THR A 264 25.39 3.63 -3.53
N TYR A 265 24.49 4.57 -3.32
CA TYR A 265 24.50 5.47 -2.18
C TYR A 265 23.47 5.03 -1.15
N GLY A 266 23.76 5.32 0.12
CA GLY A 266 22.94 4.92 1.25
C GLY A 266 22.77 6.04 2.28
N ALA A 267 21.61 6.08 2.91
CA ALA A 267 21.28 7.00 4.00
C ALA A 267 20.36 6.33 5.01
N THR A 268 20.27 6.89 6.22
CA THR A 268 19.29 6.47 7.24
C THR A 268 18.15 7.46 7.29
N VAL A 269 16.91 6.96 7.22
CA VAL A 269 15.70 7.78 7.35
C VAL A 269 15.56 8.25 8.80
N SER A 270 15.51 9.56 9.01
CA SER A 270 15.25 10.18 10.30
C SER A 270 13.76 10.50 10.51
N ALA A 271 13.05 10.89 9.46
CA ALA A 271 11.63 11.21 9.50
C ALA A 271 10.98 11.01 8.13
N GLN A 272 9.65 10.94 8.13
CA GLN A 272 8.82 11.02 6.93
C GLN A 272 7.69 12.01 7.16
N GLY A 273 7.11 12.55 6.09
CA GLY A 273 5.94 13.40 6.21
C GLY A 273 5.38 13.83 4.86
N LEU A 274 4.39 14.71 4.93
CA LEU A 274 3.77 15.37 3.78
C LEU A 274 4.11 16.86 3.82
N ALA A 275 4.55 17.44 2.71
CA ALA A 275 4.81 18.86 2.63
C ALA A 275 3.52 19.68 2.69
N VAL A 276 2.42 19.11 2.20
CA VAL A 276 1.05 19.63 2.28
C VAL A 276 0.20 18.61 3.03
N PRO A 277 -0.35 18.94 4.22
CA PRO A 277 -1.15 18.01 4.99
C PRO A 277 -2.33 17.45 4.19
N GLY A 278 -2.45 16.12 4.14
CA GLY A 278 -3.51 15.43 3.41
C GLY A 278 -3.31 15.32 1.90
N ASP A 279 -2.18 15.81 1.35
CA ASP A 279 -1.80 15.58 -0.04
C ASP A 279 -0.73 14.47 -0.12
N PRO A 280 -1.10 13.23 -0.47
CA PRO A 280 -0.16 12.12 -0.60
C PRO A 280 0.89 12.37 -1.68
N ALA A 281 0.57 13.15 -2.72
CA ALA A 281 1.52 13.59 -3.73
C ALA A 281 2.50 14.65 -3.22
N SER A 282 2.44 15.04 -1.92
CA SER A 282 3.37 15.97 -1.24
C SER A 282 4.41 15.30 -0.31
N GLY A 283 4.42 13.96 -0.24
CA GLY A 283 5.38 13.13 0.52
C GLY A 283 6.89 13.47 0.43
N TYR A 284 7.57 13.32 1.57
CA TYR A 284 9.03 13.43 1.68
C TYR A 284 9.58 12.50 2.76
N VAL A 285 10.88 12.21 2.67
CA VAL A 285 11.67 11.61 3.75
C VAL A 285 12.84 12.53 4.10
N ASP A 286 13.11 12.67 5.40
CA ASP A 286 14.30 13.33 5.91
C ASP A 286 15.34 12.27 6.23
N VAL A 287 16.53 12.39 5.66
CA VAL A 287 17.60 11.40 5.77
C VAL A 287 18.86 12.00 6.37
N GLN A 288 19.61 11.17 7.08
CA GLN A 288 20.97 11.44 7.53
C GLN A 288 21.94 10.64 6.66
N PRO A 289 23.11 11.21 6.30
CA PRO A 289 24.14 10.56 5.48
C PRO A 289 24.94 9.56 6.33
N THR A 290 24.23 8.72 7.08
CA THR A 290 24.75 7.68 7.93
C THR A 290 24.37 6.34 7.33
N TRP A 291 25.36 5.47 7.22
CA TRP A 291 25.17 4.10 6.77
C TRP A 291 25.87 3.17 7.75
N PRO A 292 25.13 2.32 8.49
CA PRO A 292 25.73 1.31 9.33
C PRO A 292 26.30 0.22 8.42
N GLY A 293 27.61 0.21 8.20
CA GLY A 293 28.25 -0.72 7.26
C GLY A 293 29.49 -1.40 7.82
N ASP A 294 29.31 -2.61 8.36
CA ASP A 294 30.37 -3.59 8.58
C ASP A 294 30.06 -4.83 7.71
N GLY A 295 30.80 -5.03 6.61
CA GLY A 295 30.77 -6.25 5.78
C GLY A 295 29.78 -6.29 4.60
N ASN A 296 30.22 -6.90 3.47
CA ASN A 296 29.54 -7.32 2.21
C ASN A 296 28.48 -6.42 1.51
N GLU A 297 28.02 -5.33 2.12
CA GLU A 297 27.03 -4.39 1.60
C GLU A 297 27.49 -2.94 1.84
N ALA A 298 28.62 -2.59 1.24
CA ALA A 298 29.08 -1.21 1.21
C ALA A 298 28.16 -0.39 0.30
N ALA A 299 27.40 0.53 0.89
CA ALA A 299 26.89 1.71 0.20
C ALA A 299 27.77 2.90 0.55
N THR A 300 27.95 3.83 -0.38
CA THR A 300 28.60 5.10 -0.08
C THR A 300 27.60 6.00 0.64
N PRO A 301 27.93 6.62 1.79
CA PRO A 301 27.01 7.56 2.42
C PRO A 301 26.58 8.68 1.46
N LEU A 302 25.27 8.93 1.38
CA LEU A 302 24.70 9.92 0.45
C LEU A 302 25.09 11.33 0.89
N SER A 303 26.03 11.96 0.19
CA SER A 303 26.41 13.35 0.45
C SER A 303 25.40 14.34 -0.14
N PHE A 304 25.36 15.57 0.38
CA PHE A 304 24.54 16.63 -0.21
C PHE A 304 24.93 16.93 -1.67
N GLY A 305 26.23 16.99 -1.96
CA GLY A 305 26.72 17.25 -3.33
C GLY A 305 26.26 16.18 -4.32
N THR A 306 26.30 14.90 -3.91
CA THR A 306 25.74 13.80 -4.69
C THR A 306 24.23 13.94 -4.84
N ALA A 307 23.52 14.22 -3.75
CA ALA A 307 22.07 14.36 -3.75
C ALA A 307 21.58 15.48 -4.68
N GLN A 308 22.28 16.61 -4.74
CA GLN A 308 21.97 17.72 -5.65
C GLN A 308 22.09 17.35 -7.14
N GLY A 309 22.93 16.36 -7.48
CA GLY A 309 23.08 15.87 -8.84
C GLY A 309 22.02 14.86 -9.28
N LEU A 310 21.15 14.41 -8.37
CA LEU A 310 20.13 13.41 -8.69
C LEU A 310 19.03 14.03 -9.56
N ALA A 311 18.67 13.30 -10.62
CA ALA A 311 17.61 13.70 -11.52
C ALA A 311 16.22 13.38 -10.93
N ARG A 312 15.21 14.15 -11.35
CA ARG A 312 13.81 13.76 -11.11
C ARG A 312 13.54 12.40 -11.74
N GLY A 313 12.82 11.54 -11.04
CA GLY A 313 12.57 10.17 -11.44
C GLY A 313 13.65 9.17 -11.02
N THR A 314 14.74 9.60 -10.35
CA THR A 314 15.72 8.68 -9.77
C THR A 314 15.01 7.73 -8.80
N PRO A 315 15.10 6.41 -9.01
CA PRO A 315 14.53 5.43 -8.08
C PRO A 315 15.25 5.41 -6.74
N LEU A 316 14.48 5.20 -5.68
CA LEU A 316 14.98 4.92 -4.34
C LEU A 316 14.29 3.65 -3.84
N TRP A 317 14.99 2.86 -3.04
CA TRP A 317 14.40 1.69 -2.41
C TRP A 317 14.82 1.58 -0.96
N ARG A 318 14.05 0.80 -0.21
CA ARG A 318 14.40 0.38 1.15
C ARG A 318 15.03 -1.01 1.10
N PRO A 319 16.30 -1.17 1.49
CA PRO A 319 16.84 -2.49 1.79
C PRO A 319 16.10 -3.11 2.98
N VAL A 320 15.65 -4.35 2.84
CA VAL A 320 14.86 -5.07 3.85
C VAL A 320 15.54 -6.39 4.21
N PRO A 321 15.90 -6.66 5.48
CA PRO A 321 16.53 -7.91 5.89
C PRO A 321 15.60 -9.09 5.71
N GLY A 322 16.18 -10.29 5.52
CA GLY A 322 15.41 -11.52 5.48
C GLY A 322 14.66 -11.74 6.79
N ALA A 323 15.31 -11.53 7.93
CA ALA A 323 14.66 -11.63 9.24
C ALA A 323 15.08 -10.51 10.21
N SER A 324 14.21 -10.18 11.16
CA SER A 324 14.51 -9.28 12.28
C SER A 324 13.76 -9.77 13.51
N THR A 325 14.46 -10.03 14.62
CA THR A 325 13.82 -10.52 15.83
C THR A 325 14.30 -9.79 17.08
N ALA A 326 13.37 -9.46 17.99
CA ALA A 326 13.72 -8.82 19.27
C ALA A 326 14.44 -9.79 20.23
N ARG A 327 14.23 -11.10 20.03
CA ARG A 327 14.87 -12.18 20.78
C ARG A 327 15.62 -13.11 19.83
N PRO A 328 16.56 -13.95 20.31
CA PRO A 328 17.31 -14.84 19.46
C PRO A 328 16.41 -15.73 18.60
N LEU A 329 16.77 -15.88 17.32
CA LEU A 329 16.33 -16.99 16.50
C LEU A 329 17.12 -18.21 16.99
N THR A 330 16.43 -19.22 17.52
CA THR A 330 17.06 -20.47 17.92
C THR A 330 17.09 -21.39 16.70
N PRO A 331 18.24 -21.58 16.01
CA PRO A 331 18.29 -22.46 14.86
C PRO A 331 18.23 -23.92 15.32
N PRO A 332 17.37 -24.77 14.72
CA PRO A 332 17.59 -26.20 14.66
C PRO A 332 18.69 -26.38 13.60
N GLY A 333 19.54 -27.39 13.73
CA GLY A 333 20.70 -27.55 12.84
C GLY A 333 20.42 -27.39 11.33
N GLU A 334 21.45 -26.96 10.60
CA GLU A 334 21.69 -26.98 9.13
C GLU A 334 20.58 -26.60 8.13
N ASN A 335 19.31 -26.36 8.53
CA ASN A 335 18.16 -26.31 7.61
C ASN A 335 17.46 -24.94 7.49
N GLY A 336 18.05 -23.87 8.05
CA GLY A 336 17.57 -22.50 7.89
C GLY A 336 18.46 -21.69 6.95
N ALA A 337 17.88 -21.04 5.94
CA ALA A 337 18.60 -20.15 5.03
C ALA A 337 18.06 -18.71 5.18
N PHE A 338 18.94 -17.79 5.56
CA PHE A 338 18.62 -16.37 5.70
C PHE A 338 19.48 -15.58 4.72
N SER A 339 18.82 -14.78 3.87
CA SER A 339 19.53 -13.79 3.07
C SER A 339 19.66 -12.50 3.89
N TRP A 340 20.87 -11.94 3.99
CA TRP A 340 21.18 -10.71 4.73
C TRP A 340 20.98 -10.87 6.27
N PRO A 341 21.93 -10.41 7.12
CA PRO A 341 21.89 -10.79 8.53
C PRO A 341 20.67 -10.22 9.23
N VAL A 342 20.24 -10.97 10.25
CA VAL A 342 19.22 -10.56 11.20
C VAL A 342 19.60 -9.20 11.76
N ALA A 343 18.77 -8.18 11.56
CA ALA A 343 18.94 -6.93 12.30
C ALA A 343 18.83 -7.30 13.80
N GLY A 344 19.94 -7.13 14.53
CA GLY A 344 20.04 -7.35 15.96
C GLY A 344 19.12 -6.42 16.77
N PRO A 345 19.09 -6.55 18.10
CA PRO A 345 17.96 -6.22 18.96
C PRO A 345 17.55 -4.74 18.82
N GLY A 346 16.25 -4.52 18.55
CA GLY A 346 15.69 -3.16 18.44
C GLY A 346 14.28 -3.11 17.85
N LEU A 347 13.59 -4.25 17.78
CA LEU A 347 12.19 -4.26 17.34
C LEU A 347 11.32 -3.84 18.53
N ASP A 348 10.80 -2.61 18.48
CA ASP A 348 9.82 -2.15 19.47
C ASP A 348 8.49 -2.88 19.27
N CYS A 349 8.03 -3.59 20.29
CA CYS A 349 6.92 -4.53 20.18
C CYS A 349 5.54 -3.93 20.44
N GLY A 350 4.50 -4.70 20.10
CA GLY A 350 3.11 -4.31 20.32
C GLY A 350 2.68 -3.17 19.39
N GLU A 351 2.11 -2.10 19.96
CA GLU A 351 1.64 -0.95 19.17
C GLU A 351 2.76 -0.27 18.39
N ALA A 352 3.99 -0.24 18.92
CA ALA A 352 5.12 0.36 18.23
C ALA A 352 5.49 -0.40 16.95
N LEU A 353 5.46 -1.74 16.98
CA LEU A 353 5.65 -2.58 15.79
C LEU A 353 4.52 -2.34 14.79
N PHE A 354 3.28 -2.29 15.27
CA PHE A 354 2.12 -2.06 14.42
C PHE A 354 2.20 -0.69 13.73
N LEU A 355 2.50 0.36 14.49
CA LEU A 355 2.72 1.72 13.97
C LEU A 355 3.89 1.77 13.00
N ARG A 356 4.98 1.04 13.27
CA ARG A 356 6.09 0.94 12.33
C ARG A 356 5.63 0.30 11.02
N VAL A 357 4.90 -0.81 11.06
CA VAL A 357 4.42 -1.47 9.85
C VAL A 357 3.41 -0.60 9.12
N PHE A 358 2.32 -0.20 9.75
CA PHE A 358 1.16 0.42 9.08
C PHE A 358 1.17 1.96 9.06
N GLY A 359 2.08 2.61 9.79
CA GLY A 359 2.09 4.07 9.94
C GLY A 359 0.90 4.63 10.73
N ARG A 360 0.00 3.76 11.21
CA ARG A 360 -1.30 4.08 11.80
C ARG A 360 -1.60 3.18 12.99
N PRO A 361 -2.37 3.67 13.99
CA PRO A 361 -2.71 2.86 15.15
C PRO A 361 -3.65 1.70 14.79
N LYS A 362 -3.62 0.63 15.60
CA LYS A 362 -4.45 -0.58 15.39
C LYS A 362 -5.92 -0.28 15.18
N ARG A 363 -6.45 0.67 15.96
CA ARG A 363 -7.85 1.06 15.92
C ARG A 363 -8.26 1.63 14.56
N GLU A 364 -7.41 2.43 13.94
CA GLU A 364 -7.71 3.05 12.64
C GLU A 364 -7.75 1.97 11.55
N VAL A 365 -6.76 1.08 11.52
CA VAL A 365 -6.72 -0.04 10.56
C VAL A 365 -7.90 -0.99 10.79
N PHE A 366 -8.25 -1.27 12.05
CA PHE A 366 -9.42 -2.09 12.40
C PHE A 366 -10.75 -1.48 11.94
N GLU A 367 -10.88 -0.15 11.97
CA GLU A 367 -12.08 0.55 11.51
C GLU A 367 -12.26 0.49 9.99
N GLY A 368 -11.16 0.44 9.22
CA GLY A 368 -11.18 0.30 7.75
C GLY A 368 -11.16 -1.13 7.20
N ALA A 369 -10.78 -2.13 8.01
CA ALA A 369 -10.63 -3.51 7.56
C ALA A 369 -11.94 -4.29 7.38
N VAL A 370 -11.94 -5.25 6.45
CA VAL A 370 -12.95 -6.30 6.34
C VAL A 370 -12.79 -7.24 7.54
N ARG A 371 -13.87 -7.39 8.34
CA ARG A 371 -13.83 -8.17 9.57
C ARG A 371 -14.43 -9.55 9.37
N ALA A 372 -13.72 -10.58 9.81
CA ALA A 372 -14.23 -11.93 9.83
C ALA A 372 -13.72 -12.70 11.07
N ASP A 373 -14.55 -13.57 11.61
CA ASP A 373 -14.15 -14.42 12.74
C ASP A 373 -13.26 -15.59 12.28
N ALA A 374 -13.28 -15.93 10.99
CA ALA A 374 -12.49 -17.00 10.37
C ALA A 374 -12.26 -16.76 8.86
N LEU A 375 -11.24 -17.41 8.30
CA LEU A 375 -10.99 -17.47 6.86
C LEU A 375 -11.64 -18.72 6.26
N SER A 376 -12.56 -18.56 5.31
CA SER A 376 -13.31 -19.66 4.68
C SER A 376 -12.85 -20.03 3.26
N GLY A 377 -11.83 -19.34 2.72
CA GLY A 377 -11.30 -19.55 1.37
C GLY A 377 -10.03 -18.73 1.13
N PRO A 378 -9.56 -18.64 -0.13
CA PRO A 378 -8.50 -17.72 -0.51
C PRO A 378 -8.83 -16.29 -0.08
N VAL A 379 -7.83 -15.58 0.45
CA VAL A 379 -7.96 -14.19 0.83
C VAL A 379 -8.09 -13.34 -0.44
N ALA A 380 -9.17 -12.57 -0.52
CA ALA A 380 -9.35 -11.60 -1.60
C ALA A 380 -8.49 -10.35 -1.35
N PRO A 381 -8.07 -9.62 -2.39
CA PRO A 381 -7.32 -8.37 -2.20
C PRO A 381 -8.08 -7.39 -1.28
N GLY A 382 -7.33 -6.74 -0.38
CA GLY A 382 -7.88 -5.84 0.64
C GLY A 382 -7.20 -6.00 2.00
N VAL A 383 -7.74 -5.30 2.99
CA VAL A 383 -7.30 -5.35 4.39
C VAL A 383 -8.28 -6.19 5.19
N HIS A 384 -7.82 -7.30 5.76
CA HIS A 384 -8.62 -8.26 6.50
C HIS A 384 -8.19 -8.30 7.96
N TRP A 385 -9.14 -8.11 8.86
CA TRP A 385 -8.96 -8.31 10.29
C TRP A 385 -9.68 -9.59 10.72
N ILE A 386 -8.90 -10.62 11.04
CA ILE A 386 -9.39 -11.95 11.38
C ILE A 386 -9.30 -12.17 12.88
N GLY A 387 -10.43 -12.46 13.50
CA GLY A 387 -10.53 -12.69 14.94
C GLY A 387 -11.72 -11.94 15.54
N PRO A 388 -11.76 -11.77 16.87
CA PRO A 388 -12.89 -11.19 17.56
C PRO A 388 -13.24 -9.78 17.08
N ARG A 389 -14.53 -9.42 17.16
CA ARG A 389 -15.03 -8.06 16.83
C ARG A 389 -14.55 -6.97 17.80
N ASP A 390 -13.92 -7.34 18.90
CA ASP A 390 -13.22 -6.41 19.79
C ASP A 390 -11.73 -6.41 19.38
N PRO A 391 -11.14 -5.28 18.97
CA PRO A 391 -9.75 -5.19 18.51
C PRO A 391 -8.73 -5.51 19.61
N THR A 392 -9.16 -5.53 20.87
CA THR A 392 -8.32 -5.91 22.02
C THR A 392 -8.44 -7.39 22.37
N ALA A 393 -9.54 -8.05 21.96
CA ALA A 393 -9.76 -9.46 22.21
C ALA A 393 -8.95 -10.32 21.23
N ARG A 394 -8.50 -11.48 21.72
CA ARG A 394 -7.61 -12.38 20.98
C ARG A 394 -8.22 -13.76 20.87
N ALA A 395 -8.14 -14.37 19.69
CA ALA A 395 -8.56 -15.75 19.46
C ALA A 395 -7.48 -16.54 18.71
N ALA A 396 -7.45 -17.86 18.91
CA ALA A 396 -6.60 -18.74 18.13
C ALA A 396 -7.27 -19.07 16.80
N LEU A 397 -6.57 -18.81 15.70
CA LEU A 397 -6.96 -19.18 14.35
C LEU A 397 -6.12 -20.38 13.88
N SER A 398 -6.78 -21.40 13.36
CA SER A 398 -6.13 -22.57 12.79
C SER A 398 -6.51 -22.71 11.33
N LEU A 399 -5.51 -22.71 10.45
CA LEU A 399 -5.68 -22.85 9.00
C LEU A 399 -5.14 -24.23 8.57
N PRO A 400 -6.00 -25.26 8.52
CA PRO A 400 -5.60 -26.61 8.15
C PRO A 400 -5.26 -26.76 6.65
N GLY A 401 -5.64 -25.80 5.81
CA GLY A 401 -5.35 -25.79 4.37
C GLY A 401 -4.22 -24.85 3.94
N GLY A 402 -3.46 -24.30 4.88
CA GLY A 402 -2.48 -23.24 4.60
C GLY A 402 -3.14 -21.86 4.38
N LEU A 403 -2.31 -20.83 4.15
CA LEU A 403 -2.75 -19.49 3.79
C LEU A 403 -2.64 -19.30 2.27
N CYS A 404 -3.63 -18.63 1.68
CA CYS A 404 -3.80 -18.56 0.23
C CYS A 404 -4.43 -17.23 -0.17
N GLY A 405 -4.13 -16.75 -1.38
CA GLY A 405 -4.72 -15.52 -1.93
C GLY A 405 -3.80 -14.31 -1.78
N GLU A 406 -4.38 -13.11 -1.76
CA GLU A 406 -3.62 -11.86 -1.74
C GLU A 406 -4.24 -10.80 -0.81
N GLY A 407 -3.40 -9.92 -0.26
CA GLY A 407 -3.84 -8.77 0.54
C GLY A 407 -3.07 -8.57 1.84
N LEU A 408 -3.67 -7.81 2.76
CA LEU A 408 -3.16 -7.60 4.12
C LEU A 408 -4.03 -8.40 5.09
N VAL A 409 -3.45 -9.38 5.78
CA VAL A 409 -4.17 -10.21 6.76
C VAL A 409 -3.63 -9.92 8.15
N ILE A 410 -4.49 -9.40 9.02
CA ILE A 410 -4.20 -9.13 10.43
C ILE A 410 -4.95 -10.16 11.26
N VAL A 411 -4.22 -11.03 11.96
CA VAL A 411 -4.78 -12.03 12.88
C VAL A 411 -4.73 -11.49 14.31
N ALA A 412 -5.92 -11.22 14.87
CA ALA A 412 -6.09 -10.80 16.25
C ALA A 412 -6.00 -12.00 17.21
N GLY A 413 -4.78 -12.51 17.39
CA GLY A 413 -4.45 -13.61 18.28
C GLY A 413 -3.44 -14.57 17.66
N ASP A 414 -3.50 -15.83 18.07
CA ASP A 414 -2.54 -16.85 17.64
C ASP A 414 -2.92 -17.41 16.27
N LEU A 415 -1.92 -17.74 15.45
CA LEU A 415 -2.12 -18.35 14.13
C LEU A 415 -1.39 -19.70 14.06
N SER A 416 -2.12 -20.76 13.71
CA SER A 416 -1.57 -22.08 13.39
C SER A 416 -1.76 -22.42 11.91
N LEU A 417 -0.66 -22.57 11.17
CA LEU A 417 -0.64 -23.02 9.77
C LEU A 417 -0.33 -24.52 9.72
N ASN A 418 -1.37 -25.35 9.57
CA ASN A 418 -1.25 -26.80 9.73
C ASN A 418 -1.24 -27.57 8.40
N GLY A 419 -1.59 -26.93 7.29
CA GLY A 419 -1.59 -27.53 5.94
C GLY A 419 -0.40 -27.11 5.08
N ALA A 420 -0.12 -27.89 4.04
CA ALA A 420 0.66 -27.41 2.90
C ALA A 420 -0.17 -26.38 2.10
N ASN A 421 0.50 -25.55 1.29
CA ASN A 421 -0.19 -24.68 0.33
C ASN A 421 -1.24 -25.49 -0.44
N ARG A 422 -2.44 -24.93 -0.50
CA ARG A 422 -3.57 -25.52 -1.19
C ARG A 422 -3.27 -25.57 -2.70
N PRO A 423 -3.55 -26.68 -3.41
CA PRO A 423 -3.27 -26.79 -4.85
C PRO A 423 -4.07 -25.81 -5.72
N ASP A 424 -5.10 -25.16 -5.16
CA ASP A 424 -5.88 -24.06 -5.70
C ASP A 424 -5.23 -22.66 -5.48
N CYS A 425 -4.05 -22.58 -4.86
CA CYS A 425 -3.35 -21.33 -4.60
C CYS A 425 -2.49 -20.87 -5.78
N SER A 426 -3.11 -20.10 -6.67
CA SER A 426 -2.53 -19.43 -7.85
C SER A 426 -1.94 -20.35 -8.92
N GLU A 427 -2.07 -19.95 -10.19
CA GLU A 427 -1.48 -20.67 -11.34
C GLU A 427 0.06 -20.71 -11.28
N ASP A 428 0.68 -19.78 -10.54
CA ASP A 428 2.13 -19.63 -10.40
C ASP A 428 2.72 -20.45 -9.24
N GLY A 429 1.88 -21.17 -8.47
CA GLY A 429 2.31 -21.99 -7.33
C GLY A 429 2.77 -21.20 -6.10
N SER A 430 2.62 -19.87 -6.10
CA SER A 430 2.85 -19.01 -4.93
C SER A 430 1.68 -19.12 -3.94
N GLY A 431 1.95 -19.37 -2.65
CA GLY A 431 0.91 -19.52 -1.63
C GLY A 431 0.10 -18.24 -1.37
N PHE A 432 0.60 -17.38 -0.48
CA PHE A 432 -0.03 -16.09 -0.15
C PHE A 432 0.82 -14.90 -0.60
N ARG A 433 0.19 -13.85 -1.13
CA ARG A 433 0.84 -12.63 -1.64
C ARG A 433 0.42 -11.40 -0.82
N GLY A 434 1.35 -10.76 -0.13
CA GLY A 434 1.10 -9.54 0.64
C GLY A 434 1.67 -9.59 2.05
N LEU A 435 0.94 -9.04 3.03
CA LEU A 435 1.41 -8.94 4.42
C LEU A 435 0.57 -9.83 5.34
N LEU A 436 1.23 -10.68 6.12
CA LEU A 436 0.63 -11.41 7.22
C LEU A 436 1.09 -10.82 8.55
N TYR A 437 0.17 -10.23 9.32
CA TYR A 437 0.43 -9.68 10.64
C TYR A 437 -0.26 -10.52 11.71
N VAL A 438 0.50 -11.06 12.67
CA VAL A 438 -0.01 -11.93 13.74
C VAL A 438 0.22 -11.25 15.09
N MET A 439 -0.86 -10.89 15.79
CA MET A 439 -0.76 -10.22 17.09
C MET A 439 -0.36 -11.17 18.23
N GLY A 440 -0.68 -12.46 18.09
CA GLY A 440 -0.28 -13.53 19.00
C GLY A 440 0.93 -14.30 18.48
N HIS A 441 0.95 -15.60 18.72
CA HIS A 441 2.04 -16.50 18.30
C HIS A 441 1.77 -17.10 16.92
N LEU A 442 2.85 -17.32 16.17
CA LEU A 442 2.79 -18.07 14.92
C LEU A 442 3.29 -19.50 15.14
N ASN A 443 2.47 -20.48 14.80
CA ASN A 443 2.83 -21.89 14.77
C ASN A 443 2.68 -22.41 13.35
N VAL A 444 3.74 -22.98 12.77
CA VAL A 444 3.72 -23.55 11.43
C VAL A 444 4.06 -25.03 11.52
N GLN A 445 3.10 -25.88 11.20
CA GLN A 445 3.28 -27.34 11.11
C GLN A 445 3.33 -27.82 9.66
N GLY A 446 2.67 -27.11 8.74
CA GLY A 446 2.63 -27.43 7.31
C GLY A 446 3.70 -26.70 6.49
N ALA A 447 3.53 -26.68 5.16
CA ALA A 447 4.38 -25.93 4.24
C ALA A 447 3.66 -24.65 3.78
N SER A 448 4.29 -23.49 3.93
CA SER A 448 3.73 -22.20 3.54
C SER A 448 4.76 -21.36 2.79
N ASP A 449 4.35 -20.89 1.62
CA ASP A 449 5.14 -19.95 0.81
C ASP A 449 4.43 -18.60 0.79
N ILE A 450 5.14 -17.55 1.19
CA ILE A 450 4.63 -16.19 1.28
C ILE A 450 5.51 -15.28 0.44
N LEU A 451 4.91 -14.59 -0.52
CA LEU A 451 5.52 -13.48 -1.27
C LEU A 451 5.07 -12.16 -0.63
N GLY A 452 6.00 -11.41 -0.04
CA GLY A 452 5.72 -10.23 0.76
C GLY A 452 6.35 -10.34 2.14
N ALA A 453 5.61 -10.14 3.23
CA ALA A 453 6.18 -10.14 4.57
C ALA A 453 5.30 -10.79 5.64
N VAL A 454 5.94 -11.24 6.70
CA VAL A 454 5.30 -11.79 7.91
C VAL A 454 5.80 -11.03 9.13
N VAL A 455 4.88 -10.55 9.95
CA VAL A 455 5.18 -9.82 11.19
C VAL A 455 4.45 -10.46 12.36
N VAL A 456 5.17 -10.79 13.42
CA VAL A 456 4.64 -11.51 14.60
C VAL A 456 4.94 -10.72 15.88
N GLU A 457 3.90 -10.24 16.55
CA GLU A 457 4.04 -9.57 17.85
C GLU A 457 4.34 -10.57 18.98
N GLY A 458 3.86 -11.81 18.89
CA GLY A 458 4.18 -12.86 19.86
C GLY A 458 3.77 -12.53 21.29
N SER A 459 2.86 -11.59 21.52
CA SER A 459 2.38 -11.26 22.87
C SER A 459 1.21 -12.19 23.21
N ALA A 460 1.16 -12.73 24.42
CA ALA A 460 -0.05 -13.37 24.94
C ALA A 460 -0.91 -12.33 25.70
N PRO A 461 -2.21 -12.59 25.93
CA PRO A 461 -3.11 -11.68 26.65
C PRO A 461 -2.63 -11.30 28.07
N ASP A 462 -1.75 -12.10 28.65
CA ASP A 462 -1.11 -11.89 29.97
C ASP A 462 0.18 -11.05 29.90
N GLY A 463 0.54 -10.53 28.72
CA GLY A 463 1.78 -9.78 28.50
C GLY A 463 3.03 -10.67 28.40
N VAL A 464 2.89 -12.00 28.47
CA VAL A 464 4.01 -12.93 28.36
C VAL A 464 4.30 -13.23 26.89
N THR A 465 5.54 -13.01 26.46
CA THR A 465 5.97 -13.40 25.11
C THR A 465 6.27 -14.91 25.07
N ARG A 466 5.43 -15.68 24.38
CA ARG A 466 5.68 -17.12 24.12
C ARG A 466 6.37 -17.32 22.76
N PRO A 467 7.16 -18.39 22.60
CA PRO A 467 7.86 -18.64 21.36
C PRO A 467 6.88 -18.94 20.21
N SER A 468 7.18 -18.40 19.04
CA SER A 468 6.61 -18.88 17.78
C SER A 468 7.38 -20.14 17.35
N THR A 469 6.67 -21.15 16.86
CA THR A 469 7.24 -22.48 16.56
C THR A 469 7.07 -22.82 15.09
N LEU A 470 8.18 -22.99 14.37
CA LEU A 470 8.16 -23.37 12.96
C LEU A 470 8.61 -24.83 12.81
N HIS A 471 7.67 -25.77 12.96
CA HIS A 471 7.88 -27.21 12.79
C HIS A 471 7.88 -27.67 11.32
N GLY A 472 7.11 -26.99 10.48
CA GLY A 472 6.97 -27.27 9.06
C GLY A 472 7.94 -26.47 8.18
N ALA A 473 7.54 -26.18 6.94
CA ALA A 473 8.30 -25.33 6.02
C ALA A 473 7.69 -23.93 5.96
N LEU A 474 8.44 -22.89 6.28
CA LEU A 474 8.01 -21.49 6.07
C LEU A 474 9.02 -20.78 5.18
N ASN A 475 8.60 -20.44 3.96
CA ASN A 475 9.38 -19.63 3.04
C ASN A 475 8.73 -18.26 2.91
N VAL A 476 9.46 -17.20 3.24
CA VAL A 476 9.02 -15.82 3.05
C VAL A 476 10.02 -15.13 2.15
N THR A 477 9.56 -14.62 1.01
CA THR A 477 10.38 -13.82 0.11
C THR A 477 9.78 -12.43 0.03
N TYR A 478 10.55 -11.42 0.43
CA TYR A 478 10.13 -10.03 0.32
C TYR A 478 9.82 -9.68 -1.14
N ASP A 479 8.59 -9.24 -1.37
CA ASP A 479 8.10 -8.84 -2.68
C ASP A 479 7.43 -7.47 -2.54
N GLU A 480 8.10 -6.46 -3.09
CA GLU A 480 7.66 -5.07 -3.00
C GLU A 480 6.39 -4.82 -3.83
N ALA A 481 6.18 -5.55 -4.93
CA ALA A 481 4.97 -5.42 -5.74
C ALA A 481 3.75 -5.99 -5.00
N ALA A 482 3.88 -7.15 -4.36
CA ALA A 482 2.83 -7.75 -3.54
C ALA A 482 2.49 -6.84 -2.34
N LEU A 483 3.50 -6.23 -1.70
CA LEU A 483 3.28 -5.29 -0.61
C LEU A 483 2.65 -3.97 -1.08
N LEU A 484 3.01 -3.46 -2.26
CA LEU A 484 2.37 -2.28 -2.85
C LEU A 484 0.91 -2.57 -3.17
N GLN A 485 0.63 -3.71 -3.81
CA GLN A 485 -0.73 -4.14 -4.17
C GLN A 485 -1.61 -4.35 -2.93
N ALA A 486 -1.05 -4.90 -1.86
CA ALA A 486 -1.77 -5.09 -0.61
C ALA A 486 -1.91 -3.76 0.16
N GLY A 487 -0.83 -3.00 0.23
CA GLY A 487 -0.67 -1.78 1.02
C GLY A 487 -1.48 -0.60 0.50
N HIS A 488 -1.61 -0.43 -0.82
CA HIS A 488 -2.37 0.69 -1.37
C HIS A 488 -3.84 0.68 -0.95
N GLN A 489 -4.38 -0.47 -0.52
CA GLN A 489 -5.72 -0.62 0.03
C GLN A 489 -5.91 0.09 1.38
N LEU A 490 -4.83 0.52 2.04
CA LEU A 490 -4.87 1.36 3.24
C LEU A 490 -4.91 2.85 2.90
N THR A 491 -4.50 3.25 1.70
CA THR A 491 -4.43 4.67 1.30
C THR A 491 -5.83 5.26 1.33
N PRO A 492 -6.09 6.36 2.05
CA PRO A 492 -7.44 6.90 2.13
C PRO A 492 -7.90 7.34 0.73
N PRO A 493 -9.16 7.07 0.34
CA PRO A 493 -9.68 7.53 -0.92
C PRO A 493 -9.83 9.06 -0.89
N GLU A 494 -9.43 9.68 -1.99
CA GLU A 494 -9.62 11.09 -2.25
C GLU A 494 -10.95 11.31 -2.96
N LEU A 495 -11.74 12.24 -2.44
CA LEU A 495 -12.99 12.67 -3.05
C LEU A 495 -12.87 14.14 -3.47
N GLN A 496 -12.91 14.40 -4.77
CA GLN A 496 -12.78 15.74 -5.32
C GLN A 496 -14.07 16.15 -6.04
N ALA A 497 -14.63 17.31 -5.68
CA ALA A 497 -15.78 17.86 -6.39
C ALA A 497 -15.42 18.15 -7.86
N VAL A 498 -16.24 17.67 -8.79
CA VAL A 498 -16.09 18.00 -10.21
C VAL A 498 -16.55 19.44 -10.42
N PRO A 499 -15.67 20.36 -10.86
CA PRO A 499 -16.03 21.76 -11.07
C PRO A 499 -17.22 21.90 -12.03
N GLY A 500 -18.18 22.77 -11.69
CA GLY A 500 -19.35 23.05 -12.54
C GLY A 500 -20.43 21.96 -12.58
N SER A 501 -20.27 20.84 -11.87
CA SER A 501 -21.27 19.75 -11.79
C SER A 501 -22.46 20.04 -10.88
N TRP A 502 -22.41 21.14 -10.13
CA TRP A 502 -23.41 21.50 -9.13
C TRP A 502 -24.76 21.83 -9.77
N ARG A 503 -25.82 21.23 -9.25
CA ARG A 503 -27.19 21.46 -9.72
C ARG A 503 -28.17 21.40 -8.54
N SER A 504 -29.01 22.42 -8.41
CA SER A 504 -30.07 22.50 -7.40
C SER A 504 -31.43 22.17 -8.01
N ARG A 505 -32.29 21.48 -7.25
CA ARG A 505 -33.69 21.23 -7.60
C ARG A 505 -34.62 21.57 -6.45
#